data_AF-A0A9D6SGP7-F1
#
_entry.id   AF-A0A9D6SGP7-F1
#
_cell.length_a   1.000
_cell.length_b   1.000
_cell.length_c   1.000
_cell.angle_alpha   90.00
_cell.angle_beta   90.00
_cell.angle_gamma   90.00
#
_symmetry.space_group_name_H-M   'P 1'
#
loop_
_entity.id
_entity.type
_entity.pdbx_description
1 polymer ?
#
loop_
_entity_poly.entity_id
_entity_poly.type
_entity_poly.pdbx_seq_one_letter_code
_entity_poly.pdbx_strand_id
1 'polypeptide(L)' 'ADLGVAAGRGNGMIYREGKAIRRVTEAEIVPALLEEINRFIADKETGVDTAPPEITAEQPASPLPILK' A
#
# COMPACT_ATOMS: atom_id res chain seq x y z
N ALA A 1 9.36 -7.82 -9.88
CA ALA A 1 8.14 -7.12 -10.31
C ALA A 1 8.16 -5.77 -9.65
N ASP A 2 8.02 -4.70 -10.43
CA ASP A 2 8.20 -3.33 -9.96
C ASP A 2 6.92 -2.74 -9.35
N LEU A 3 5.75 -3.22 -9.79
CA LEU A 3 4.44 -2.87 -9.24
C LEU A 3 3.58 -4.13 -9.17
N GLY A 4 2.79 -4.26 -8.10
CA GLY A 4 1.90 -5.40 -7.93
C GLY A 4 0.82 -5.17 -6.88
N VAL A 5 -0.19 -6.05 -6.89
CA VAL A 5 -1.25 -6.07 -5.88
C VAL A 5 -1.48 -7.50 -5.39
N ALA A 6 -1.58 -7.68 -4.07
CA ALA A 6 -2.06 -8.91 -3.46
C ALA A 6 -3.52 -8.72 -3.03
N ALA A 7 -4.46 -9.42 -3.68
CA ALA A 7 -5.90 -9.30 -3.43
C ALA A 7 -6.46 -10.55 -2.72
N GLY A 8 -7.44 -10.35 -1.84
CA GLY A 8 -8.19 -11.42 -1.17
C GLY A 8 -9.11 -10.90 -0.08
N ARG A 9 -10.15 -11.68 0.28
CA ARG A 9 -11.13 -11.35 1.35
C ARG A 9 -11.75 -9.93 1.24
N GLY A 10 -11.96 -9.42 0.02
CA GLY A 10 -12.55 -8.09 -0.20
C GLY A 10 -11.59 -6.91 -0.04
N ASN A 11 -10.28 -7.17 0.06
CA ASN A 11 -9.25 -6.13 0.17
C ASN A 11 -8.03 -6.43 -0.71
N GLY A 12 -7.22 -5.40 -0.95
CA GLY A 12 -5.95 -5.48 -1.67
C GLY A 12 -4.81 -4.82 -0.90
N MET A 13 -3.59 -5.30 -1.09
CA MET A 13 -2.35 -4.65 -0.66
C MET A 13 -1.52 -4.31 -1.89
N ILE A 14 -1.21 -3.03 -2.08
CA ILE A 14 -0.41 -2.54 -3.20
C ILE A 14 1.07 -2.57 -2.83
N TYR A 15 1.89 -3.05 -3.76
CA TYR A 15 3.33 -3.17 -3.63
C TYR A 15 4.05 -2.40 -4.75
N ARG A 16 5.15 -1.74 -4.42
CA ARG A 16 6.10 -1.12 -5.35
C ARG A 16 7.50 -1.61 -5.01
N GLU A 17 8.20 -2.17 -5.99
CA GLU A 17 9.55 -2.73 -5.86
C GLU A 17 9.71 -3.69 -4.67
N GLY A 18 8.65 -4.48 -4.41
CA GLY A 18 8.60 -5.43 -3.30
C GLY A 18 8.24 -4.83 -1.94
N LYS A 19 8.05 -3.50 -1.83
CA LYS A 19 7.63 -2.80 -0.61
C LYS A 19 6.13 -2.59 -0.57
N ALA A 20 5.51 -2.83 0.58
CA ALA A 20 4.09 -2.58 0.78
C ALA A 20 3.83 -1.07 0.93
N ILE A 21 2.96 -0.53 0.10
CA ILE A 21 2.65 0.90 0.07
C ILE A 21 1.34 1.20 0.82
N ARG A 22 0.25 0.54 0.43
CA ARG A 22 -1.07 0.76 1.05
C ARG A 22 -2.01 -0.42 0.92
N ARG A 23 -2.92 -0.54 1.90
CA ARG A 23 -4.13 -1.37 1.79
C ARG A 23 -5.26 -0.59 1.14
N VAL A 24 -6.05 -1.27 0.33
CA VAL A 24 -7.19 -0.71 -0.40
C VAL A 24 -8.36 -1.69 -0.33
N THR A 25 -9.58 -1.18 -0.47
CA THR A 25 -10.78 -2.03 -0.60
C THR A 25 -10.86 -2.64 -1.99
N GLU A 26 -11.67 -3.70 -2.18
CA GLU A 26 -11.82 -4.35 -3.48
C GLU A 26 -12.18 -3.38 -4.63
N ALA A 27 -13.09 -2.44 -4.36
CA ALA A 27 -13.49 -1.42 -5.34
C ALA A 27 -12.36 -0.46 -5.71
N GLU A 28 -11.38 -0.29 -4.82
CA GLU A 28 -10.27 0.64 -4.98
C GLU A 28 -9.02 -0.02 -5.56
N ILE A 29 -8.96 -1.35 -5.67
CA ILE A 29 -7.77 -2.07 -6.18
C ILE A 29 -7.34 -1.56 -7.55
N VAL A 30 -8.27 -1.50 -8.50
CA VAL A 30 -7.99 -1.09 -9.88
C VAL A 30 -7.58 0.39 -9.95
N PRO A 31 -8.36 1.36 -9.42
CA PRO A 31 -7.96 2.77 -9.49
C PRO A 31 -6.66 3.04 -8.72
N ALA A 32 -6.43 2.37 -7.59
CA ALA A 32 -5.19 2.52 -6.83
C ALA A 32 -3.97 2.02 -7.60
N LEU A 33 -4.07 0.87 -8.28
CA LEU A 33 -2.97 0.33 -9.08
C LEU A 33 -2.64 1.25 -10.26
N LEU A 34 -3.65 1.79 -10.95
CA LEU A 34 -3.47 2.77 -12.03
C LEU A 34 -2.76 4.04 -11.55
N GLU A 35 -3.16 4.55 -10.39
CA GLU A 35 -2.51 5.70 -9.76
C GLU A 35 -1.03 5.42 -9.45
N GLU A 36 -0.70 4.24 -8.92
CA GLU A 36 0.68 3.85 -8.66
C GLU A 36 1.52 3.70 -9.94
N ILE A 37 0.94 3.15 -11.01
CA ILE A 37 1.60 3.06 -12.32
C ILE A 37 1.93 4.46 -12.85
N ASN A 38 0.95 5.37 -12.83
CA ASN A 38 1.15 6.75 -13.27
C ASN A 38 2.24 7.44 -12.44
N ARG A 39 2.23 7.25 -11.12
CA ARG A 39 3.27 7.80 -10.24
C ARG A 39 4.63 7.18 -10.51
N PHE A 40 4.71 5.88 -10.83
CA PHE A 40 5.97 5.20 -11.17
C PHE A 40 6.57 5.71 -12.48
N ILE A 41 5.75 5.97 -13.49
CA ILE A 41 6.23 6.57 -14.73
C ILE A 41 6.78 7.98 -14.46
N ALA A 42 6.04 8.81 -13.72
CA ALA A 42 6.47 10.17 -13.37
C ALA A 42 7.76 10.21 -12.51
N ASP A 43 7.88 9.28 -11.57
CA ASP A 43 9.05 9.14 -10.68
C ASP A 43 10.31 8.75 -11.48
N LYS A 44 10.17 7.81 -12.44
CA LYS A 44 11.26 7.42 -13.35
C LYS A 44 11.70 8.53 -14.30
N GLU A 45 10.81 9.46 -14.67
CA GLU A 45 11.17 10.62 -15.49
C GLU A 45 11.86 11.73 -14.69
N THR A 46 11.62 11.80 -13.38
CA THR A 46 12.15 12.86 -12.51
C THR A 46 13.36 12.41 -11.67
N GLY A 47 13.61 11.11 -11.55
CA GLY A 47 14.71 10.54 -10.76
C GLY A 47 14.53 10.72 -9.25
N VAL A 48 13.31 10.94 -8.77
CA VAL A 48 13.00 11.20 -7.36
C VAL A 48 12.05 10.13 -6.84
N ASP A 49 12.61 9.13 -6.15
CA ASP A 49 11.88 8.08 -5.43
C ASP A 49 10.97 8.69 -4.34
N THR A 50 9.74 9.08 -4.71
CA THR A 50 8.74 9.64 -3.81
C THR A 50 7.77 8.55 -3.38
N ALA A 51 8.31 7.47 -2.78
CA ALA A 51 7.49 6.46 -2.14
C ALA A 51 6.73 7.09 -0.94
N PRO A 52 5.39 6.94 -0.84
CA PRO A 52 4.67 7.22 0.40
C PRO A 52 5.30 6.45 1.56
N PRO A 53 5.20 6.93 2.82
CA PRO A 53 5.83 6.28 3.96
C PRO A 53 5.43 4.81 4.00
N GLU A 54 6.45 3.95 3.92
CA GLU A 54 6.32 2.50 4.06
C GLU A 54 5.50 2.23 5.33
N ILE A 55 4.38 1.52 5.18
CA ILE A 55 3.52 1.14 6.30
C ILE A 55 4.25 0.09 7.14
N THR A 56 5.09 0.54 8.08
CA THR A 56 5.54 -0.28 9.20
C THR A 56 4.29 -0.69 9.97
N ALA A 57 4.06 -1.99 10.11
CA ALA A 57 2.91 -2.54 10.79
C ALA A 57 2.95 -2.25 12.30
N GLU A 58 2.73 -1.01 12.72
CA GLU A 58 2.29 -0.67 14.08
C GLU A 58 0.77 -0.72 14.10
N GLN A 59 0.25 -1.94 14.26
CA GLN A 59 -1.08 -2.14 14.80
C GLN A 59 -1.04 -1.62 16.25
N PRO A 60 -1.86 -0.64 16.66
CA PRO A 60 -2.07 -0.40 18.07
C PRO A 60 -2.83 -1.61 18.61
N ALA A 61 -2.11 -2.50 19.29
CA ALA A 61 -2.69 -3.49 20.18
C ALA A 61 -3.53 -2.71 21.20
N SER A 62 -4.84 -2.75 21.03
CA SER A 62 -5.79 -2.21 22.00
C SER A 62 -5.51 -2.88 23.36
N PRO A 63 -5.15 -2.15 24.42
CA PRO A 63 -5.09 -2.74 25.74
C PRO A 63 -6.53 -2.93 26.21
N LEU A 64 -7.01 -4.17 26.27
CA LEU A 64 -8.24 -4.48 27.00
C LEU A 64 -8.01 -4.10 28.47
N PRO A 65 -8.84 -3.24 29.09
CA PRO A 65 -8.73 -3.00 30.51
C PRO A 65 -9.17 -4.27 31.24
N ILE A 66 -8.23 -4.87 31.98
CA ILE A 66 -8.52 -5.84 33.03
C ILE A 66 -9.45 -5.20 34.07
N LEU A 67 -10.72 -5.58 34.05
CA LEU A 67 -11.66 -5.22 35.11
C LEU A 67 -11.45 -6.21 36.27
N LYS A 68 -11.14 -5.65 37.46
CA LYS A 68 -11.01 -6.35 38.74
C LYS A 68 -12.32 -7.00 39.19
#